data_AF-A0A1W9RDR0-F1
#
_entry.id   AF-A0A1W9RDR0-F1
#
_cell.length_a   1.000
_cell.length_b   1.000
_cell.length_c   1.000
_cell.angle_alpha   90.00
_cell.angle_beta   90.00
_cell.angle_gamma   90.00
#
_symmetry.space_group_name_H-M   'P 1'
#
loop_
_entity.id
_entity.type
_entity.pdbx_description
1 polymer ?
#
loop_
_entity_poly.entity_id
_entity_poly.type
_entity_poly.pdbx_seq_one_letter_code
_entity_poly.pdbx_strand_id
1 'polypeptide(L)'
;MKKSISLLLAFGLILSVTVLFAGDFKAEQPFLITAAGQSPEGMMVKILSQKAGLKFQYDKLAQPDMLKANKTLILVSGGSTKGLGAANIDKDQEMKRVKSLIDTAKKAKMKIVTMHLGGKKRRGSLSDEFNQVAAENADYLVVLKDGDEDGFFKKIADGKKIPLKYIDKILNAKDVLISIFGAEK
;
A
#
# COMPACT_ATOMS: atom_id res chain seq x y z
N MET A 1 -27.91 54.55 -38.86
CA MET A 1 -28.24 54.83 -37.44
C MET A 1 -28.45 53.52 -36.70
N LYS A 2 -27.64 53.33 -35.65
CA LYS A 2 -27.77 52.46 -34.45
C LYS A 2 -28.20 50.98 -34.60
N LYS A 3 -27.20 50.14 -34.30
CA LYS A 3 -27.22 48.71 -33.94
C LYS A 3 -28.18 48.45 -32.76
N SER A 4 -28.92 47.35 -32.80
CA SER A 4 -29.56 46.74 -31.63
C SER A 4 -29.05 45.31 -31.44
N ILE A 5 -28.33 45.17 -30.32
CA ILE A 5 -27.88 43.94 -29.69
C ILE A 5 -29.10 43.28 -29.02
N SER A 6 -29.23 41.95 -29.12
CA SER A 6 -29.76 41.15 -28.00
C SER A 6 -29.21 39.73 -28.05
N LEU A 7 -28.41 39.50 -27.02
CA LEU A 7 -27.70 38.32 -26.56
C LEU A 7 -28.64 37.51 -25.65
N LEU A 8 -28.68 36.18 -25.74
CA LEU A 8 -29.00 35.26 -24.62
C LEU A 8 -28.81 33.80 -25.11
N LEU A 9 -27.60 33.23 -25.01
CA LEU A 9 -27.10 32.41 -23.89
C LEU A 9 -28.01 31.22 -23.54
N ALA A 10 -27.84 30.11 -24.26
CA ALA A 10 -28.27 28.79 -23.80
C ALA A 10 -27.06 28.05 -23.19
N PHE A 11 -27.24 27.72 -21.93
CA PHE A 11 -26.29 27.23 -20.94
C PHE A 11 -25.78 25.83 -21.29
N GLY A 12 -24.50 25.68 -21.61
CA GLY A 12 -23.84 24.38 -21.71
C GLY A 12 -23.54 23.84 -20.32
N LEU A 13 -24.33 22.88 -19.85
CA LEU A 13 -24.05 22.13 -18.63
C LEU A 13 -22.88 21.17 -18.88
N ILE A 14 -21.65 21.67 -18.74
CA ILE A 14 -20.46 20.82 -18.72
C ILE A 14 -20.38 20.19 -17.31
N LEU A 15 -20.86 18.96 -17.20
CA LEU A 15 -20.64 18.13 -16.02
C LEU A 15 -19.14 17.79 -15.97
N SER A 16 -18.37 18.62 -15.27
CA SER A 16 -16.95 18.37 -15.02
C SER A 16 -16.87 17.22 -14.01
N VAL A 17 -16.63 16.00 -14.53
CA VAL A 17 -16.20 14.88 -13.71
C VAL A 17 -14.85 15.27 -13.12
N THR A 18 -14.88 15.73 -11.88
CA THR A 18 -13.68 15.92 -11.08
C THR A 18 -13.13 14.55 -10.77
N VAL A 19 -12.03 14.19 -11.44
CA VAL A 19 -11.21 13.04 -11.07
C VAL A 19 -10.58 13.37 -9.71
N LEU A 20 -11.24 12.98 -8.63
CA LEU A 20 -10.72 13.13 -7.28
C LEU A 20 -9.84 11.93 -6.91
N PHE A 21 -8.73 12.26 -6.24
CA PHE A 21 -7.85 11.43 -5.43
C PHE A 21 -6.59 10.83 -6.10
N ALA A 22 -5.71 11.72 -6.54
CA ALA A 22 -4.28 11.57 -6.24
C ALA A 22 -3.92 12.58 -5.14
N GLY A 23 -4.41 12.35 -3.91
CA GLY A 23 -3.90 13.10 -2.77
C GLY A 23 -2.43 12.72 -2.56
N ASP A 24 -1.56 13.70 -2.35
CA ASP A 24 -0.16 13.48 -1.99
C ASP A 24 -0.08 12.79 -0.62
N PHE A 25 -0.18 11.47 -0.62
CA PHE A 25 -0.02 10.67 0.59
C PHE A 25 1.40 10.88 1.14
N LYS A 26 1.49 11.27 2.41
CA LYS A 26 2.74 11.43 3.14
C LYS A 26 2.75 10.52 4.36
N ALA A 27 3.89 9.89 4.59
CA ALA A 27 4.18 9.03 5.73
C ALA A 27 5.48 9.48 6.39
N GLU A 28 5.73 9.02 7.61
CA GLU A 28 6.84 9.49 8.43
C GLU A 28 7.87 8.39 8.72
N GLN A 29 9.13 8.80 8.81
CA GLN A 29 10.25 7.96 9.22
C GLN A 29 10.50 8.09 10.73
N PRO A 30 11.05 7.06 11.41
CA PRO A 30 11.33 5.73 10.89
C PRO A 30 10.06 4.89 10.71
N PHE A 31 10.10 3.91 9.80
CA PHE A 31 8.98 2.99 9.56
C PHE A 31 9.37 1.53 9.72
N LEU A 32 8.40 0.69 10.08
CA LEU A 32 8.57 -0.76 10.21
C LEU A 32 8.11 -1.45 8.93
N ILE A 33 8.97 -2.29 8.34
CA ILE A 33 8.64 -3.15 7.21
C ILE A 33 8.48 -4.58 7.72
N THR A 34 7.36 -5.23 7.41
CA THR A 34 7.14 -6.66 7.69
C THR A 34 6.38 -7.31 6.55
N ALA A 35 6.62 -8.61 6.35
CA ALA A 35 5.79 -9.40 5.45
C ALA A 35 4.42 -9.66 6.08
N ALA A 36 3.40 -9.79 5.24
CA ALA A 36 2.09 -10.34 5.56
C ALA A 36 1.84 -11.52 4.62
N GLY A 37 2.08 -12.74 5.13
CA GLY A 37 2.08 -13.98 4.33
C GLY A 37 3.47 -14.52 4.00
N GLN A 38 4.52 -13.97 4.61
CA GLN A 38 5.91 -14.44 4.55
C GLN A 38 6.52 -14.54 3.14
N SER A 39 6.08 -13.70 2.20
CA SER A 39 6.62 -13.67 0.85
C SER A 39 8.00 -12.99 0.77
N PRO A 40 8.84 -13.31 -0.23
CA PRO A 40 10.21 -12.77 -0.33
C PRO A 40 10.24 -11.27 -0.63
N GLU A 41 9.14 -10.69 -1.12
CA GLU A 41 9.07 -9.28 -1.50
C GLU A 41 9.28 -8.34 -0.31
N GLY A 42 9.06 -8.78 0.94
CA GLY A 42 9.41 -8.00 2.13
C GLY A 42 10.90 -7.61 2.18
N MET A 43 11.79 -8.54 1.83
CA MET A 43 13.23 -8.27 1.71
C MET A 43 13.54 -7.34 0.55
N MET A 44 12.76 -7.39 -0.54
CA MET A 44 12.94 -6.46 -1.66
C MET A 44 12.61 -5.03 -1.24
N VAL A 45 11.51 -4.82 -0.50
CA VAL A 45 11.16 -3.49 0.03
C VAL A 45 12.26 -2.99 0.97
N LYS A 46 12.79 -3.84 1.87
CA LYS A 46 13.97 -3.51 2.69
C LYS A 46 15.12 -2.98 1.84
N ILE A 47 15.55 -3.72 0.81
CA ILE A 47 16.67 -3.33 -0.05
C ILE A 47 16.39 -1.99 -0.76
N LEU A 48 15.17 -1.78 -1.25
CA LEU A 48 14.80 -0.54 -1.92
C LEU A 48 14.75 0.65 -0.96
N SER A 49 14.27 0.46 0.28
CA SER A 49 14.32 1.47 1.34
C SER A 49 15.77 1.84 1.72
N GLN A 50 16.68 0.86 1.77
CA GLN A 50 18.12 1.13 1.99
C GLN A 50 18.71 1.96 0.84
N LYS A 51 18.43 1.56 -0.41
CA LYS A 51 18.89 2.30 -1.60
C LYS A 51 18.29 3.71 -1.71
N ALA A 52 17.15 3.94 -1.04
CA ALA A 52 16.51 5.25 -0.96
C ALA A 52 17.03 6.11 0.21
N GLY A 53 17.95 5.60 1.05
CA GLY A 53 18.48 6.35 2.20
C GLY A 53 17.43 6.59 3.29
N LEU A 54 16.46 5.70 3.44
CA LEU A 54 15.37 5.86 4.41
C LEU A 54 15.69 5.21 5.75
N LYS A 55 15.18 5.79 6.84
CA LYS A 55 15.25 5.23 8.19
C LYS A 55 14.10 4.24 8.40
N PHE A 56 14.43 2.98 8.62
CA PHE A 56 13.43 1.93 8.80
C PHE A 56 13.96 0.79 9.67
N GLN A 57 13.03 -0.02 10.18
CA GLN A 57 13.30 -1.35 10.73
C GLN A 57 12.67 -2.40 9.83
N TYR A 58 13.32 -3.54 9.67
CA TYR A 58 12.75 -4.68 8.93
C TYR A 58 12.83 -5.92 9.80
N ASP A 59 11.69 -6.56 9.99
CA ASP A 59 11.59 -7.88 10.60
C ASP A 59 10.50 -8.68 9.88
N LYS A 60 10.85 -9.90 9.49
CA LYS A 60 9.95 -10.80 8.77
C LYS A 60 8.78 -11.27 9.67
N LEU A 61 9.03 -11.37 10.97
CA LEU A 61 8.11 -11.79 12.03
C LEU A 61 7.91 -10.67 13.06
N ALA A 62 7.88 -9.43 12.57
CA ALA A 62 7.71 -8.26 13.43
C ALA A 62 6.55 -8.42 14.42
N GLN A 63 6.79 -7.96 15.64
CA GLN A 63 5.82 -7.98 16.74
C GLN A 63 5.29 -6.57 17.02
N PRO A 64 4.08 -6.43 17.61
CA PRO A 64 3.47 -5.14 17.92
C PRO A 64 4.35 -4.16 18.68
N ASP A 65 5.20 -4.63 19.59
CA ASP A 65 6.09 -3.76 20.37
C ASP A 65 7.09 -2.97 19.51
N MET A 66 7.47 -3.50 18.35
CA MET A 66 8.36 -2.81 17.42
C MET A 66 7.73 -1.54 16.84
N LEU A 67 6.39 -1.44 16.83
CA LEU A 67 5.68 -0.24 16.37
C LEU A 67 5.95 0.96 17.29
N LYS A 68 6.34 0.77 18.56
CA LYS A 68 6.65 1.88 19.48
C LYS A 68 7.81 2.76 19.02
N ALA A 69 8.75 2.19 18.27
CA ALA A 69 9.92 2.88 17.75
C ALA A 69 9.73 3.41 16.31
N ASN A 70 8.54 3.27 15.73
CA ASN A 70 8.26 3.59 14.33
C ASN A 70 7.00 4.45 14.21
N LYS A 71 6.90 5.23 13.13
CA LYS A 71 5.78 6.14 12.86
C LYS A 71 4.88 5.67 11.72
N THR A 72 5.29 4.65 10.98
CA THR A 72 4.53 4.07 9.87
C THR A 72 4.80 2.57 9.82
N LEU A 73 3.77 1.80 9.46
CA LEU A 73 3.84 0.37 9.20
C LEU A 73 3.74 0.12 7.69
N ILE A 74 4.71 -0.59 7.12
CA ILE A 74 4.65 -1.13 5.77
C ILE A 74 4.37 -2.64 5.85
N LEU A 75 3.20 -3.04 5.36
CA LEU A 75 2.83 -4.43 5.17
C LEU A 75 3.13 -4.84 3.73
N VAL A 76 4.06 -5.76 3.54
CA VAL A 76 4.34 -6.33 2.22
C VAL A 76 3.52 -7.60 2.05
N SER A 77 2.46 -7.53 1.24
CA SER A 77 1.42 -8.57 1.19
C SER A 77 1.64 -9.59 0.08
N GLY A 78 1.46 -10.86 0.44
CA GLY A 78 1.53 -12.00 -0.46
C GLY A 78 1.78 -13.28 0.32
N GLY A 79 1.10 -14.37 -0.05
CA GLY A 79 1.26 -15.66 0.61
C GLY A 79 2.42 -16.47 0.04
N SER A 80 3.19 -17.12 0.90
CA SER A 80 4.23 -18.08 0.49
C SER A 80 4.25 -19.29 1.42
N THR A 81 3.79 -20.44 0.94
CA THR A 81 3.86 -21.72 1.68
C THR A 81 5.30 -22.05 2.09
N LYS A 82 6.28 -21.84 1.18
CA LYS A 82 7.71 -21.99 1.51
C LYS A 82 8.16 -20.98 2.57
N GLY A 83 7.69 -19.74 2.47
CA GLY A 83 8.01 -18.67 3.41
C GLY A 83 7.48 -18.92 4.82
N LEU A 84 6.25 -19.44 4.93
CA LEU A 84 5.60 -19.87 6.17
C LEU A 84 6.35 -21.06 6.80
N GLY A 85 6.64 -22.09 6.01
CA GLY A 85 7.42 -23.24 6.48
C GLY A 85 8.81 -22.85 6.99
N ALA A 86 9.52 -21.96 6.29
CA ALA A 86 10.81 -21.45 6.74
C ALA A 86 10.74 -20.55 7.99
N ALA A 87 9.58 -19.94 8.26
CA ALA A 87 9.32 -19.18 9.47
C ALA A 87 8.81 -20.06 10.63
N ASN A 88 8.59 -21.36 10.38
CA ASN A 88 8.02 -22.30 11.33
C ASN A 88 6.67 -21.83 11.92
N ILE A 89 5.82 -21.26 11.06
CA ILE A 89 4.46 -20.83 11.39
C ILE A 89 3.47 -21.28 10.31
N ASP A 90 2.23 -21.52 10.69
CA ASP A 90 1.13 -21.79 9.77
C ASP A 90 0.40 -20.50 9.31
N LYS A 91 -0.60 -20.67 8.44
CA LYS A 91 -1.42 -19.58 7.91
C LYS A 91 -2.15 -18.81 9.00
N ASP A 92 -2.73 -19.50 9.98
CA ASP A 92 -3.59 -18.91 10.98
C ASP A 92 -2.77 -18.14 12.04
N GLN A 93 -1.60 -18.68 12.39
CA GLN A 93 -0.60 -18.00 13.21
C GLN A 93 -0.11 -16.71 12.53
N GLU A 94 0.21 -16.78 11.23
CA GLU A 94 0.61 -15.59 10.47
C GLU A 94 -0.54 -14.57 10.39
N MET A 95 -1.78 -15.03 10.13
CA MET A 95 -2.95 -14.16 10.05
C MET A 95 -3.21 -13.44 11.39
N LYS A 96 -3.07 -14.15 12.52
CA LYS A 96 -3.16 -13.56 13.86
C LYS A 96 -2.09 -12.50 14.09
N ARG A 97 -0.84 -12.78 13.68
CA ARG A 97 0.28 -11.82 13.80
C ARG A 97 0.03 -10.55 12.98
N VAL A 98 -0.37 -10.70 11.71
CA VAL A 98 -0.68 -9.57 10.82
C VAL A 98 -1.83 -8.72 11.38
N LYS A 99 -2.91 -9.35 11.84
CA LYS A 99 -4.04 -8.64 12.47
C LYS A 99 -3.62 -7.89 13.73
N SER A 100 -2.80 -8.50 14.59
CA SER A 100 -2.30 -7.87 15.81
C SER A 100 -1.46 -6.61 15.53
N LEU A 101 -0.61 -6.66 14.50
CA LEU A 101 0.15 -5.49 14.02
C LEU A 101 -0.78 -4.38 13.50
N ILE A 102 -1.77 -4.73 12.67
CA ILE A 102 -2.76 -3.78 12.14
C ILE A 102 -3.53 -3.11 13.28
N ASP A 103 -4.05 -3.89 14.23
CA ASP A 103 -4.84 -3.38 15.35
C ASP A 103 -4.01 -2.43 16.22
N THR A 104 -2.75 -2.77 16.47
CA THR A 104 -1.84 -1.94 17.26
C THR A 104 -1.50 -0.64 16.52
N ALA A 105 -1.20 -0.72 15.22
CA ALA A 105 -0.95 0.46 14.39
C ALA A 105 -2.17 1.39 14.36
N LYS A 106 -3.38 0.85 14.18
CA LYS A 106 -4.63 1.62 14.21
C LYS A 106 -4.89 2.28 15.56
N LYS A 107 -4.69 1.57 16.68
CA LYS A 107 -4.82 2.14 18.03
C LYS A 107 -3.86 3.30 18.26
N ALA A 108 -2.64 3.20 17.71
CA ALA A 108 -1.65 4.26 17.73
C ALA A 108 -1.90 5.38 16.69
N LYS A 109 -2.97 5.30 15.88
CA LYS A 109 -3.24 6.20 14.73
C LYS A 109 -2.06 6.28 13.75
N MET A 110 -1.29 5.20 13.67
CA MET A 110 -0.14 5.05 12.77
C MET A 110 -0.61 4.85 11.34
N LYS A 111 0.10 5.43 10.37
CA LYS A 111 -0.15 5.17 8.94
C LYS A 111 0.24 3.75 8.56
N ILE A 112 -0.60 3.11 7.75
CA ILE A 112 -0.37 1.77 7.22
C ILE A 112 -0.24 1.86 5.69
N VAL A 113 0.90 1.44 5.15
CA VAL A 113 1.13 1.32 3.72
C VAL A 113 1.15 -0.17 3.38
N THR A 114 0.31 -0.60 2.44
CA THR A 114 0.34 -1.97 1.93
C THR A 114 0.98 -2.00 0.56
N MET A 115 1.98 -2.87 0.39
CA MET A 115 2.72 -3.04 -0.85
C MET A 115 2.58 -4.47 -1.36
N HIS A 116 1.92 -4.64 -2.50
CA HIS A 116 1.83 -5.91 -3.21
C HIS A 116 2.77 -5.91 -4.41
N LEU A 117 4.01 -6.35 -4.19
CA LEU A 117 5.07 -6.34 -5.23
C LEU A 117 5.27 -7.68 -5.92
N GLY A 118 4.55 -8.72 -5.49
CA GLY A 118 4.69 -10.07 -6.01
C GLY A 118 3.96 -10.32 -7.33
N GLY A 119 3.14 -9.37 -7.76
CA GLY A 119 2.38 -9.43 -9.00
C GLY A 119 1.42 -10.62 -9.05
N LYS A 120 1.07 -11.04 -10.26
CA LYS A 120 0.18 -12.18 -10.51
C LYS A 120 0.61 -13.46 -9.79
N LYS A 121 1.93 -13.66 -9.61
CA LYS A 121 2.51 -14.82 -8.93
C LYS A 121 2.21 -14.87 -7.42
N ARG A 122 1.76 -13.76 -6.82
CA ARG A 122 1.31 -13.66 -5.42
C ARG A 122 -0.18 -13.34 -5.31
N ARG A 123 -0.96 -13.82 -6.28
CA ARG A 123 -2.42 -13.89 -6.24
C ARG A 123 -2.89 -15.34 -6.09
N GLY A 124 -4.16 -15.54 -5.77
CA GLY A 124 -4.77 -16.86 -5.51
C GLY A 124 -4.99 -17.13 -4.02
N SER A 125 -5.72 -18.21 -3.70
CA SER A 125 -6.37 -18.45 -2.40
C SER A 125 -5.54 -18.05 -1.17
N LEU A 126 -4.35 -18.64 -0.97
CA LEU A 126 -3.51 -18.31 0.20
C LEU A 126 -3.08 -16.84 0.23
N SER A 127 -2.67 -16.30 -0.91
CA SER A 127 -2.16 -14.92 -0.96
C SER A 127 -3.29 -13.91 -0.81
N ASP A 128 -4.45 -14.20 -1.38
CA ASP A 128 -5.58 -13.28 -1.41
C ASP A 128 -6.17 -13.08 0.00
N GLU A 129 -6.08 -14.07 0.89
CA GLU A 129 -6.40 -13.89 2.32
C GLU A 129 -5.51 -12.81 2.97
N PHE A 130 -4.18 -12.86 2.74
CA PHE A 130 -3.26 -11.86 3.28
C PHE A 130 -3.33 -10.51 2.55
N ASN A 131 -3.53 -10.53 1.23
CA ASN A 131 -3.70 -9.34 0.42
C ASN A 131 -4.96 -8.59 0.83
N GLN A 132 -6.07 -9.30 1.06
CA GLN A 132 -7.33 -8.70 1.49
C GLN A 132 -7.15 -8.01 2.83
N VAL A 133 -6.68 -8.72 3.88
CA VAL A 133 -6.54 -8.12 5.21
C VAL A 133 -5.57 -6.95 5.22
N ALA A 134 -4.46 -7.01 4.47
CA ALA A 134 -3.50 -5.92 4.42
C ALA A 134 -4.05 -4.71 3.64
N ALA A 135 -4.68 -4.94 2.49
CA ALA A 135 -5.18 -3.87 1.64
C ALA A 135 -6.38 -3.15 2.27
N GLU A 136 -7.27 -3.91 2.91
CA GLU A 136 -8.46 -3.39 3.57
C GLU A 136 -8.18 -2.47 4.77
N ASN A 137 -6.95 -2.49 5.27
CA ASN A 137 -6.53 -1.72 6.45
C ASN A 137 -5.46 -0.68 6.12
N ALA A 138 -5.14 -0.48 4.84
CA ALA A 138 -4.14 0.47 4.39
C ALA A 138 -4.70 1.91 4.33
N ASP A 139 -3.83 2.87 4.58
CA ASP A 139 -4.02 4.27 4.20
C ASP A 139 -3.46 4.57 2.79
N TYR A 140 -2.59 3.70 2.26
CA TYR A 140 -2.02 3.81 0.91
C TYR A 140 -1.68 2.44 0.33
N LEU A 141 -2.03 2.21 -0.93
CA LEU A 141 -1.74 0.96 -1.65
C LEU A 141 -0.72 1.18 -2.75
N VAL A 142 0.28 0.29 -2.81
CA VAL A 142 1.22 0.19 -3.92
C VAL A 142 1.15 -1.21 -4.50
N VAL A 143 0.80 -1.34 -5.76
CA VAL A 143 0.53 -2.63 -6.39
C VAL A 143 1.30 -2.76 -7.70
N LEU A 144 2.04 -3.86 -7.87
CA LEU A 144 2.60 -4.22 -9.18
C LEU A 144 1.44 -4.51 -10.12
N LYS A 145 1.40 -3.84 -11.28
CA LYS A 145 0.21 -3.75 -12.14
C LYS A 145 -0.39 -5.09 -12.55
N ASP A 146 0.45 -6.10 -12.82
CA ASP A 146 0.01 -7.46 -13.16
C ASP A 146 -0.60 -8.22 -11.97
N GLY A 147 -0.42 -7.75 -10.75
CA GLY A 147 -1.04 -8.28 -9.54
C GLY A 147 -2.51 -7.87 -9.38
N ASP A 148 -3.03 -6.99 -10.24
CA ASP A 148 -4.42 -6.50 -10.15
C ASP A 148 -5.21 -6.61 -11.46
N GLU A 149 -4.88 -7.60 -12.31
CA GLU A 149 -5.57 -7.82 -13.60
C GLU A 149 -7.09 -8.06 -13.44
N ASP A 150 -7.52 -8.60 -12.30
CA ASP A 150 -8.93 -8.86 -11.94
C ASP A 150 -9.60 -7.71 -11.16
N GLY A 151 -8.86 -6.63 -10.92
CA GLY A 151 -9.27 -5.46 -10.14
C GLY A 151 -9.52 -5.75 -8.66
N PHE A 152 -8.96 -6.83 -8.09
CA PHE A 152 -9.03 -7.15 -6.67
C PHE A 152 -8.64 -5.97 -5.76
N PHE A 153 -7.44 -5.42 -5.91
CA PHE A 153 -6.96 -4.28 -5.13
C PHE A 153 -7.72 -3.02 -5.49
N LYS A 154 -8.02 -2.79 -6.79
CA LYS A 154 -8.84 -1.65 -7.21
C LYS A 154 -10.19 -1.61 -6.50
N LYS A 155 -10.90 -2.75 -6.43
CA LYS A 155 -12.21 -2.85 -5.74
C LYS A 155 -12.09 -2.50 -4.26
N ILE A 156 -11.05 -3.00 -3.58
CA ILE A 156 -10.79 -2.67 -2.17
C ILE A 156 -10.48 -1.17 -2.00
N ALA A 157 -9.62 -0.63 -2.88
CA ALA A 157 -9.21 0.76 -2.88
C ALA A 157 -10.41 1.70 -3.07
N ASP A 158 -11.23 1.45 -4.10
CA ASP A 158 -12.43 2.23 -4.40
C ASP A 158 -13.44 2.15 -3.24
N GLY A 159 -13.69 0.94 -2.72
CA GLY A 159 -14.67 0.70 -1.65
C GLY A 159 -14.30 1.39 -0.33
N LYS A 160 -13.01 1.55 -0.04
CA LYS A 160 -12.50 2.19 1.17
C LYS A 160 -11.91 3.58 0.95
N LYS A 161 -11.96 4.10 -0.28
CA LYS A 161 -11.37 5.38 -0.69
C LYS A 161 -9.87 5.47 -0.36
N ILE A 162 -9.15 4.36 -0.55
CA ILE A 162 -7.72 4.28 -0.30
C ILE A 162 -7.00 4.69 -1.59
N PRO A 163 -6.05 5.65 -1.56
CA PRO A 163 -5.24 5.96 -2.73
C PRO A 163 -4.43 4.75 -3.16
N LEU A 164 -4.51 4.42 -4.46
CA LEU A 164 -3.87 3.27 -5.08
C LEU A 164 -2.87 3.72 -6.15
N LYS A 165 -1.61 3.30 -5.98
CA LYS A 165 -0.54 3.51 -6.95
C LYS A 165 -0.15 2.20 -7.61
N TYR A 166 -0.32 2.14 -8.93
CA TYR A 166 0.29 1.08 -9.71
C TYR A 166 1.74 1.39 -10.04
N ILE A 167 2.56 0.33 -10.07
CA ILE A 167 3.92 0.34 -10.60
C ILE A 167 4.06 -0.77 -11.65
N ASP A 168 4.91 -0.55 -12.67
CA ASP A 168 5.13 -1.53 -13.73
C ASP A 168 6.27 -2.51 -13.40
N LYS A 169 7.22 -2.11 -12.55
CA LYS A 169 8.34 -2.95 -12.10
C LYS A 169 8.57 -2.76 -10.61
N ILE A 170 9.02 -3.83 -9.94
CA ILE A 170 9.36 -3.81 -8.50
C ILE A 170 10.33 -2.66 -8.16
N LEU A 171 11.29 -2.36 -9.05
CA LEU A 171 12.27 -1.29 -8.83
C LEU A 171 11.62 0.11 -8.70
N ASN A 172 10.46 0.35 -9.32
CA ASN A 172 9.74 1.62 -9.20
C ASN A 172 9.16 1.84 -7.80
N ALA A 173 9.08 0.80 -6.96
CA ALA A 173 8.69 0.97 -5.56
C ALA A 173 9.65 1.88 -4.79
N LYS A 174 10.93 1.97 -5.20
CA LYS A 174 11.90 2.91 -4.63
C LYS A 174 11.42 4.36 -4.80
N ASP A 175 10.97 4.71 -5.99
CA ASP A 175 10.54 6.08 -6.31
C ASP A 175 9.25 6.43 -5.54
N VAL A 176 8.36 5.45 -5.37
CA VAL A 176 7.18 5.60 -4.52
C VAL A 176 7.56 5.82 -3.05
N LEU A 177 8.50 5.03 -2.52
CA LEU A 177 8.99 5.18 -1.15
C LEU A 177 9.59 6.58 -0.92
N ILE A 178 10.41 7.08 -1.85
CA ILE A 178 10.97 8.45 -1.78
C ILE A 178 9.85 9.49 -1.81
N SER A 179 8.84 9.31 -2.66
CA SER A 179 7.73 10.26 -2.78
C SER A 179 6.91 10.39 -1.48
N ILE A 180 6.63 9.27 -0.80
CA ILE A 180 5.77 9.25 0.39
C ILE A 180 6.50 9.59 1.69
N PHE A 181 7.80 9.27 1.81
CA PHE A 181 8.60 9.52 3.03
C PHE A 181 9.54 10.72 2.93
N GLY A 182 9.79 11.23 1.72
CA GLY A 182 10.86 12.18 1.45
C GLY A 182 12.24 11.50 1.46
N ALA A 183 13.17 12.01 0.64
CA ALA A 183 14.59 11.67 0.81
C ALA A 183 15.12 12.29 2.11
N GLU A 184 16.11 11.66 2.74
CA GLU A 184 16.88 12.33 3.78
C GLU A 184 17.53 13.58 3.18
N LYS A 185 17.45 14.72 3.90
CA LYS A 185 18.18 15.94 3.56
C LYS A 185 19.61 15.82 4.05
#